data_AF-A0A9W9ZDI4-F1
#
_entry.id   AF-A0A9W9ZDI4-F1
#
_cell.length_a   1.000
_cell.length_b   1.000
_cell.length_c   1.000
_cell.angle_alpha   90.00
_cell.angle_beta   90.00
_cell.angle_gamma   90.00
#
_symmetry.space_group_name_H-M   'P 1'
#
loop_
_entity.id
_entity.type
_entity.pdbx_description
1 polymer ?
#
loop_
_entity_poly.entity_id
_entity_poly.type
_entity_poly.pdbx_seq_one_letter_code
_entity_poly.pdbx_strand_id
1 'polypeptide(L)'
;MQSHAHSQLKHHIPQPLFKLTTSPVSHSPQTSSSYFASPNVNKSAYHGHQMNIRPVNSPSNTYFRQTLQGRKKKEKKLHEAVQTIDSQRKSILDLQFQNESLSSKLQEELASREEVEHK
;
A
#
# COMPACT_ATOMS: atom_id res chain seq x y z
N MET A 1 -52.61 13.45 -17.27
CA MET A 1 -51.75 12.53 -16.51
C MET A 1 -50.35 12.61 -17.10
N GLN A 2 -49.43 13.31 -16.46
CA GLN A 2 -48.05 13.46 -16.93
C GLN A 2 -47.19 12.35 -16.32
N SER A 3 -46.53 11.56 -17.17
CA SER A 3 -45.58 10.52 -16.75
C SER A 3 -44.22 11.15 -16.46
N HIS A 4 -43.74 11.06 -15.23
CA HIS A 4 -42.37 11.42 -14.88
C HIS A 4 -41.46 10.22 -15.11
N ALA A 5 -40.64 10.30 -16.17
CA ALA A 5 -39.57 9.35 -16.44
C ALA A 5 -38.49 9.47 -15.36
N HIS A 6 -38.19 8.35 -14.71
CA HIS A 6 -37.18 8.24 -13.66
C HIS A 6 -35.79 8.26 -14.31
N SER A 7 -35.09 9.40 -14.22
CA SER A 7 -33.70 9.55 -14.67
C SER A 7 -32.76 8.80 -13.72
N GLN A 8 -32.31 7.62 -14.13
CA GLN A 8 -31.28 6.86 -13.43
C GLN A 8 -29.92 7.49 -13.71
N LEU A 9 -29.37 8.26 -12.77
CA LEU A 9 -27.99 8.75 -12.85
C LEU A 9 -27.02 7.55 -12.76
N LYS A 10 -26.50 7.12 -13.91
CA LYS A 10 -25.38 6.16 -13.98
C LYS A 10 -24.11 6.83 -13.46
N HIS A 11 -23.81 6.68 -12.18
CA HIS A 11 -22.51 7.06 -11.61
C HIS A 11 -21.43 6.09 -12.11
N HIS A 12 -20.69 6.49 -13.15
CA HIS A 12 -19.51 5.77 -13.60
C HIS A 12 -18.38 6.01 -12.59
N ILE A 13 -17.88 4.94 -11.97
CA ILE A 13 -16.72 5.02 -11.07
C ILE A 13 -15.46 5.11 -11.93
N PRO A 14 -14.62 6.17 -11.81
CA PRO A 14 -13.37 6.25 -12.54
C PRO A 14 -12.39 5.17 -12.07
N GLN A 15 -11.99 4.28 -12.98
CA GLN A 15 -10.90 3.33 -12.73
C GLN A 15 -9.55 4.09 -12.77
N PRO A 16 -8.64 3.84 -11.81
CA PRO A 16 -7.31 4.44 -11.86
C PRO A 16 -6.48 3.86 -13.01
N LEU A 17 -5.94 4.73 -13.86
CA LEU A 17 -5.05 4.36 -14.95
C LEU A 17 -3.61 4.18 -14.43
N PHE A 18 -3.12 2.95 -14.39
CA PHE A 18 -1.72 2.68 -14.07
C PHE A 18 -0.87 2.75 -15.34
N LYS A 19 0.03 3.74 -15.40
CA LYS A 19 1.05 3.79 -16.46
C LYS A 19 2.14 2.76 -16.14
N LEU A 20 2.23 1.72 -16.97
CA LEU A 20 3.38 0.81 -16.97
C LEU A 20 4.59 1.57 -17.53
N THR A 21 5.53 1.96 -16.66
CA THR A 21 6.82 2.51 -17.09
C THR A 21 7.72 1.35 -17.51
N THR A 22 7.80 1.08 -18.81
CA THR A 22 8.91 0.28 -19.36
C THR A 22 10.12 1.20 -19.43
N SER A 23 10.99 1.13 -18.42
CA SER A 23 12.24 1.88 -18.42
C SER A 23 13.10 1.50 -19.63
N PRO A 24 13.62 2.46 -20.41
CA PRO A 24 14.64 2.15 -21.41
C PRO A 24 15.95 1.78 -20.70
N VAL A 25 16.61 0.75 -21.23
CA VAL A 25 17.97 0.35 -20.86
C VAL A 25 18.91 1.55 -21.02
N SER A 26 19.37 2.10 -19.90
CA SER A 26 20.39 3.15 -19.87
C SER A 26 21.72 2.55 -20.29
N HIS A 27 22.11 2.76 -21.54
CA HIS A 27 23.49 2.56 -21.98
C HIS A 27 24.35 3.63 -21.28
N SER A 28 25.33 3.20 -20.48
CA SER A 28 26.31 4.10 -19.89
C SER A 28 27.19 4.71 -20.99
N PRO A 29 27.42 6.04 -21.01
CA PRO A 29 28.42 6.62 -21.90
C PRO A 29 29.83 6.21 -21.44
N GLN A 30 30.67 5.84 -22.40
CA GLN A 30 32.12 5.65 -22.20
C GLN A 30 32.71 6.92 -21.58
N THR A 31 33.31 6.79 -20.39
CA THR A 31 34.06 7.88 -19.76
C THR A 31 35.36 8.10 -20.53
N SER A 32 35.33 8.99 -21.52
CA SER A 32 36.52 9.64 -22.08
C SER A 32 36.71 10.98 -21.40
N SER A 33 37.60 11.06 -20.40
CA SER A 33 38.23 12.27 -19.85
C SER A 33 39.06 11.83 -18.64
N SER A 34 40.30 12.20 -18.37
CA SER A 34 41.29 13.09 -19.00
C SER A 34 42.64 12.68 -18.41
N TYR A 35 43.69 12.81 -19.20
CA TYR A 35 45.09 12.61 -18.83
C TYR A 35 45.47 13.28 -17.50
N PHE A 36 45.68 12.49 -16.45
CA PHE A 36 46.67 12.79 -15.42
C PHE A 36 47.64 11.62 -15.38
N ALA A 37 48.75 11.79 -16.10
CA ALA A 37 49.88 10.88 -16.01
C ALA A 37 50.51 11.02 -14.62
N SER A 38 50.40 9.97 -13.79
CA SER A 38 51.26 9.83 -12.62
C SER A 38 52.58 9.20 -13.06
N PRO A 39 53.74 9.70 -12.60
CA PRO A 39 55.02 9.11 -12.98
C PRO A 39 55.12 7.71 -12.38
N ASN A 40 55.46 6.77 -13.24
CA ASN A 40 55.91 5.43 -12.86
C ASN A 40 57.23 5.57 -12.09
N VAL A 41 57.22 5.23 -10.79
CA VAL A 41 58.43 4.92 -10.03
C VAL A 41 58.27 3.56 -9.38
N ASN A 42 59.19 2.68 -9.76
CA ASN A 42 59.33 1.30 -9.34
C ASN A 42 59.50 1.14 -7.82
N LYS A 43 58.88 0.08 -7.29
CA LYS A 43 59.23 -0.72 -6.10
C LYS A 43 59.40 0.01 -4.76
N SER A 44 58.41 -0.19 -3.88
CA SER A 44 58.67 -0.63 -2.50
C SER A 44 57.46 -1.41 -1.98
N ALA A 45 57.72 -2.63 -1.50
CA ALA A 45 56.73 -3.46 -0.83
C ALA A 45 56.43 -2.86 0.55
N TYR A 46 55.43 -1.99 0.61
CA TYR A 46 54.76 -1.67 1.86
C TYR A 46 53.31 -2.12 1.74
N HIS A 47 52.98 -3.21 2.44
CA HIS A 47 51.62 -3.67 2.67
C HIS A 47 50.93 -2.67 3.61
N GLY A 48 50.64 -1.47 3.08
CA GLY A 48 49.81 -0.50 3.77
C GLY A 48 48.39 -1.03 3.76
N HIS A 49 47.86 -1.38 4.93
CA HIS A 49 46.43 -1.55 5.10
C HIS A 49 45.77 -0.25 4.67
N GLN A 50 45.14 -0.25 3.50
CA GLN A 50 44.41 0.89 2.99
C GLN A 50 43.20 1.09 3.90
N MET A 51 43.36 1.88 4.95
CA MET A 51 42.27 2.20 5.85
C MET A 51 41.23 2.95 5.04
N ASN A 52 40.00 2.43 5.01
CA ASN A 52 38.86 3.05 4.36
C ASN A 52 38.49 4.30 5.19
N ILE A 53 39.25 5.39 5.05
CA ILE A 53 38.99 6.66 5.74
C ILE A 53 37.79 7.30 5.05
N ARG A 54 36.59 6.80 5.38
CA ARG A 54 35.36 7.51 5.08
C ARG A 54 35.35 8.74 5.97
N PRO A 55 35.03 9.94 5.44
CA PRO A 55 34.85 11.12 6.27
C PRO A 55 33.90 10.78 7.42
N VAL A 56 34.26 11.15 8.65
CA VAL A 56 33.44 10.91 9.87
C VAL A 56 32.02 11.49 9.76
N ASN A 57 31.77 12.32 8.73
CA ASN A 57 30.50 12.95 8.41
C ASN A 57 29.93 12.50 7.06
N SER A 58 30.30 11.32 6.54
CA SER A 58 29.73 10.83 5.28
C SER A 58 28.21 10.58 5.45
N PRO A 59 27.33 11.23 4.66
CA PRO A 59 25.88 11.04 4.74
C PRO A 59 25.42 9.63 4.30
N SER A 60 26.36 8.73 4.02
CA SER A 60 26.11 7.33 3.65
C SER A 60 25.29 6.55 4.69
N ASN A 61 25.17 7.03 5.94
CA ASN A 61 24.37 6.38 6.99
C ASN A 61 22.95 6.96 7.15
N THR A 62 22.66 8.10 6.54
CA THR A 62 21.39 8.81 6.66
C THR A 62 20.28 8.12 5.85
N TYR A 63 20.61 7.63 4.65
CA TYR A 63 19.69 6.87 3.80
C TYR A 63 19.24 5.54 4.43
N PHE A 64 20.17 4.77 5.00
CA PHE A 64 19.83 3.51 5.66
C PHE A 64 18.98 3.71 6.92
N ARG A 65 19.25 4.77 7.70
CA ARG A 65 18.44 5.10 8.88
C ARG A 65 17.01 5.54 8.50
N GLN A 66 16.88 6.40 7.50
CA GLN A 66 15.57 6.85 7.01
C GLN A 66 14.74 5.70 6.44
N THR A 67 15.35 4.80 5.66
CA THR A 67 14.65 3.64 5.08
C THR A 67 14.21 2.63 6.14
N LEU A 68 14.98 2.43 7.22
CA LEU A 68 14.59 1.57 8.34
C LEU A 68 13.44 2.18 9.16
N GLN A 69 13.51 3.47 9.47
CA GLN A 69 12.43 4.16 10.20
C GLN A 69 11.15 4.25 9.36
N GLY A 70 11.28 4.49 8.05
CA GLY A 70 10.16 4.49 7.11
C GLY A 70 9.49 3.12 7.01
N ARG A 71 10.27 2.03 6.99
CA ARG A 71 9.74 0.66 7.01
C ARG A 71 8.97 0.35 8.30
N LYS A 72 9.56 0.64 9.47
CA LYS A 72 8.90 0.43 10.77
C LYS A 72 7.57 1.19 10.89
N LYS A 73 7.51 2.44 10.41
CA LYS A 73 6.26 3.22 10.40
C LYS A 73 5.20 2.62 9.48
N LYS A 74 5.58 2.13 8.30
CA LYS A 74 4.65 1.47 7.36
C LYS A 74 4.12 0.16 7.92
N GLU A 75 4.97 -0.65 8.54
CA GLU A 75 4.59 -1.90 9.18
C GLU A 75 3.59 -1.69 10.32
N LYS A 76 3.83 -0.68 11.17
CA LYS A 76 2.88 -0.31 12.24
C LYS A 76 1.52 0.09 11.67
N LYS A 77 1.50 0.95 10.64
CA LYS A 77 0.26 1.37 9.97
C LYS A 77 -0.47 0.19 9.33
N LEU A 78 0.27 -0.74 8.72
CA LEU A 78 -0.31 -1.94 8.14
C LEU A 78 -0.96 -2.80 9.23
N HIS A 79 -0.30 -2.98 10.37
CA HIS A 79 -0.85 -3.73 11.49
C HIS A 79 -2.11 -3.07 12.08
N GLU A 80 -2.09 -1.76 12.30
CA GLU A 80 -3.27 -0.99 12.74
C GLU A 80 -4.43 -1.12 11.74
N ALA A 81 -4.15 -1.07 10.43
CA ALA A 81 -5.15 -1.24 9.38
C ALA A 81 -5.76 -2.66 9.39
N VAL A 82 -4.93 -3.69 9.57
CA VAL A 82 -5.41 -5.10 9.67
C VAL A 82 -6.33 -5.27 10.88
N GLN A 83 -5.94 -4.78 12.06
CA GLN A 83 -6.80 -4.84 13.25
C GLN A 83 -8.13 -4.12 13.04
N THR A 84 -8.10 -2.97 12.36
CA THR A 84 -9.31 -2.20 12.03
C THR A 84 -10.22 -2.99 11.09
N ILE A 85 -9.65 -3.59 10.04
CA ILE A 85 -10.40 -4.43 9.09
C ILE A 85 -11.04 -5.62 9.80
N ASP A 86 -10.32 -6.31 10.67
CA ASP A 86 -10.85 -7.47 11.37
C ASP A 86 -11.97 -7.09 12.36
N SER A 87 -11.81 -5.96 13.05
CA SER A 87 -12.86 -5.41 13.92
C SER A 87 -14.12 -5.04 13.13
N GLN A 88 -13.96 -4.39 11.98
CA GLN A 88 -15.07 -4.05 11.10
C GLN A 88 -15.76 -5.28 10.52
N ARG A 89 -15.00 -6.29 10.10
CA ARG A 89 -15.54 -7.57 9.61
C ARG A 89 -16.40 -8.25 10.65
N LYS A 90 -15.94 -8.32 11.91
CA LYS A 90 -16.72 -8.88 13.01
C LYS A 90 -18.04 -8.12 13.20
N SER A 91 -17.97 -6.78 13.25
CA SER A 91 -19.17 -5.95 13.41
C SER A 91 -20.18 -6.14 12.27
N ILE A 92 -19.73 -6.34 11.03
CA ILE A 92 -20.61 -6.59 9.88
C ILE A 92 -21.31 -7.94 10.04
N LEU A 93 -20.58 -8.99 10.43
CA LEU A 93 -21.16 -10.31 10.64
C LEU A 93 -22.21 -10.30 11.76
N ASP A 94 -21.93 -9.61 12.87
CA ASP A 94 -22.88 -9.47 13.97
C ASP A 94 -24.18 -8.76 13.52
N LEU A 95 -24.05 -7.69 12.72
CA LEU A 95 -25.20 -6.98 12.14
C LEU A 95 -26.00 -7.85 11.16
N GLN A 96 -25.32 -8.65 10.34
CA GLN A 96 -25.98 -9.58 9.42
C GLN A 96 -26.81 -10.62 10.18
N PHE A 97 -26.24 -11.20 11.24
CA PHE A 97 -26.95 -12.15 12.09
C PHE A 97 -28.17 -11.52 12.78
N GLN A 98 -28.02 -10.29 13.29
CA GLN A 98 -29.13 -9.55 13.87
C GLN A 98 -30.25 -9.29 12.85
N ASN A 99 -29.91 -8.88 11.64
CA ASN A 99 -30.89 -8.65 10.58
C ASN A 99 -31.63 -9.93 10.17
N GLU A 100 -30.92 -11.05 10.07
CA GLU A 100 -31.54 -12.35 9.78
C GLU A 100 -32.51 -12.74 10.90
N SER A 101 -32.10 -12.61 12.16
CA SER A 101 -32.95 -12.90 13.32
C SER A 101 -34.22 -12.03 13.35
N LEU A 102 -34.07 -10.72 13.11
CA LEU A 102 -35.20 -9.79 13.06
C LEU A 102 -36.14 -10.07 11.89
N SER A 103 -35.58 -10.42 10.73
CA SER A 103 -36.37 -10.78 9.54
C SER A 103 -37.21 -12.03 9.78
N SER A 104 -36.61 -13.06 10.41
CA SER A 104 -37.33 -14.29 10.79
C SER A 104 -38.47 -14.00 11.77
N LYS A 105 -38.23 -13.18 12.80
CA LYS A 105 -39.27 -12.77 13.76
C LYS A 105 -40.41 -12.02 13.09
N LEU A 106 -40.09 -11.11 12.17
CA LEU A 106 -41.10 -10.37 11.42
C LEU A 106 -41.95 -11.31 10.55
N GLN A 107 -41.32 -12.29 9.89
CA GLN A 107 -42.03 -13.27 9.07
C GLN A 107 -42.97 -14.15 9.92
N GLU A 108 -42.53 -14.58 11.10
CA GLU A 108 -43.36 -15.32 12.07
C GLU A 108 -44.55 -14.49 12.55
N GLU A 109 -44.34 -13.21 12.87
CA GLU A 109 -45.41 -12.32 13.31
C GLU A 109 -46.44 -12.05 12.20
N LEU A 110 -45.99 -11.86 10.96
CA LEU A 110 -46.89 -11.69 9.80
C LEU A 110 -47.74 -12.94 9.57
N ALA A 111 -47.14 -14.13 9.60
CA ALA A 111 -47.86 -15.39 9.47
C ALA A 111 -48.87 -15.61 10.62
N SER A 112 -48.48 -15.26 11.85
CA SER A 112 -49.37 -15.35 13.02
C SER A 112 -50.59 -14.44 12.90
N ARG A 113 -50.42 -13.23 12.35
CA ARG A 113 -51.53 -12.29 12.12
C ARG A 113 -52.47 -12.79 11.02
N GLU A 114 -51.93 -13.34 9.93
CA GLU A 114 -52.71 -13.95 8.86
C GLU A 114 -53.58 -15.11 9.38
N GLU A 115 -53.04 -15.96 10.26
CA GLU A 115 -53.81 -17.06 10.87
C GLU A 115 -54.96 -16.57 11.76
N VAL A 116 -54.81 -15.41 12.41
CA VAL A 116 -55.84 -14.81 13.26
C VAL A 116 -56.91 -14.08 12.44
N GLU A 117 -56.54 -13.44 11.32
CA GLU A 117 -57.46 -12.70 10.45
C GLU A 117 -58.35 -13.63 9.59
N HIS A 118 -57.90 -14.86 9.34
CA HIS A 118 -58.61 -15.87 8.54
C HIS A 118 -59.32 -16.98 9.35
N LYS A 119 -59.48 -16.80 10.67
CA LYS A 119 -60.34 -17.63 11.54
C LYS A 119 -61.62 -16.88 11.92
#